data_AF-A0A7G5BU52-F1
#
_entry.id   AF-A0A7G5BU52-F1
#
_cell.length_a   1.000
_cell.length_b   1.000
_cell.length_c   1.000
_cell.angle_alpha   90.00
_cell.angle_beta   90.00
_cell.angle_gamma   90.00
#
_symmetry.space_group_name_H-M   'P 1'
#
loop_
_entity.id
_entity.type
_entity.pdbx_description
1 polymer ?
#
loop_
_entity_poly.entity_id
_entity_poly.type
_entity_poly.pdbx_seq_one_letter_code
_entity_poly.pdbx_strand_id
1 'polypeptide(L)'
;MGVNVGLAASQASAMNQYASTLRDINNSLKQYRANLNLAWHSDEMVFVNQAIDRLTNEIIILSRELESLGSDIVSVANEIHREEEAARQAAAAAAAARAAFYYNPIRK
;
A
#
# COMPACT_ATOMS: atom_id res chain seq x y z
N MET A 1 -14.09 -16.67 -6.11
CA MET A 1 -13.88 -15.30 -5.57
C MET A 1 -12.86 -14.66 -6.50
N GLY A 2 -13.02 -13.39 -6.83
CA GLY A 2 -12.09 -12.69 -7.71
C GLY A 2 -11.53 -11.48 -6.99
N VAL A 3 -10.21 -11.32 -6.95
CA VAL A 3 -9.62 -10.08 -6.44
C VAL A 3 -9.93 -8.92 -7.39
N ASN A 4 -10.38 -7.81 -6.82
CA ASN A 4 -10.54 -6.56 -7.55
C ASN A 4 -9.23 -5.76 -7.50
N VAL A 5 -8.38 -5.96 -8.50
CA VAL A 5 -7.09 -5.24 -8.64
C VAL A 5 -7.29 -3.72 -8.73
N GLY A 6 -8.40 -3.26 -9.32
CA GLY A 6 -8.74 -1.84 -9.37
C GLY A 6 -9.01 -1.25 -7.99
N LEU A 7 -9.72 -1.99 -7.13
CA LEU A 7 -9.93 -1.60 -5.72
C LEU A 7 -8.60 -1.56 -4.97
N ALA A 8 -7.73 -2.56 -5.14
CA ALA A 8 -6.40 -2.59 -4.52
C ALA A 8 -5.53 -1.38 -4.95
N ALA A 9 -5.54 -1.04 -6.24
CA ALA A 9 -4.85 0.15 -6.75
C ALA A 9 -5.41 1.45 -6.15
N SER A 10 -6.73 1.54 -5.97
CA SER A 10 -7.36 2.71 -5.33
C SER A 10 -6.97 2.84 -3.86
N GLN A 11 -6.89 1.73 -3.12
CA GLN A 11 -6.44 1.70 -1.73
C GLN A 11 -4.97 2.12 -1.60
N ALA A 12 -4.10 1.59 -2.45
CA ALA A 12 -2.69 1.99 -2.48
C ALA A 12 -2.51 3.48 -2.82
N SER A 13 -3.33 4.01 -3.72
CA SER A 13 -3.34 5.44 -4.04
C SER A 13 -3.74 6.29 -2.82
N ALA A 14 -4.74 5.85 -2.05
CA ALA A 14 -5.12 6.51 -0.80
C ALA A 14 -3.99 6.48 0.24
N MET A 15 -3.28 5.36 0.37
CA MET A 15 -2.12 5.25 1.27
C MET A 15 -1.01 6.24 0.89
N ASN A 16 -0.71 6.37 -0.40
CA ASN A 16 0.27 7.34 -0.89
C ASN A 16 -0.16 8.79 -0.62
N GLN A 17 -1.45 9.09 -0.73
CA GLN A 17 -1.97 10.42 -0.37
C GLN A 17 -1.78 10.70 1.13
N TYR A 18 -2.13 9.75 2.00
CA TYR A 18 -1.90 9.90 3.44
C TYR A 18 -0.41 10.05 3.79
N ALA A 19 0.47 9.28 3.14
CA ALA A 19 1.91 9.42 3.31
C ALA A 19 2.40 10.83 2.91
N SER A 20 1.86 11.39 1.82
CA SER A 20 2.15 12.77 1.41
C SER A 20 1.68 13.78 2.46
N THR A 21 0.44 13.66 2.94
CA THR A 21 -0.09 14.54 3.99
C THR A 21 0.75 14.51 5.26
N LEU A 22 1.23 13.32 5.66
CA LEU A 22 2.14 13.19 6.80
C LEU A 22 3.46 13.94 6.58
N ARG A 23 4.04 13.89 5.38
CA ARG A 23 5.26 14.66 5.08
C ARG A 23 5.02 16.16 5.11
N ASP A 24 3.87 16.63 4.64
CA ASP A 24 3.51 18.03 4.70
C ASP A 24 3.39 18.50 6.15
N ILE A 25 2.69 17.73 7.00
CA ILE A 25 2.60 17.99 8.45
C ILE A 25 3.99 18.01 9.09
N ASN A 26 4.87 17.07 8.73
CA ASN A 26 6.24 17.03 9.24
C ASN A 26 7.03 18.30 8.90
N ASN A 27 6.88 18.80 7.67
CA ASN A 27 7.52 20.04 7.25
C ASN A 27 6.96 21.24 8.02
N SER A 28 5.64 21.30 8.24
CA SER A 28 5.01 22.33 9.06
C SER A 28 5.50 22.30 10.51
N LEU A 29 5.65 21.11 11.12
CA LEU A 29 6.19 20.98 12.48
C LEU A 29 7.63 21.50 12.59
N LYS A 30 8.48 21.21 11.60
CA LYS A 30 9.85 21.75 11.55
C LYS A 30 9.86 23.27 11.44
N GLN A 31 8.96 23.84 10.64
CA GLN A 31 8.81 25.30 10.53
C GLN A 31 8.31 25.92 11.85
N TYR A 32 7.30 25.32 12.50
CA TYR A 32 6.83 25.79 13.80
C TYR A 32 7.93 25.76 14.85
N ARG A 33 8.72 24.70 14.91
CA ARG A 33 9.88 24.62 15.79
C ARG A 33 10.87 25.76 15.55
N ALA A 34 11.20 26.03 14.28
CA ALA A 34 12.10 27.14 13.94
C ALA A 34 11.53 28.49 14.42
N ASN A 35 10.25 28.75 14.17
CA ASN A 35 9.58 29.98 14.61
C ASN A 35 9.55 30.13 16.14
N LEU A 36 9.26 29.03 16.87
CA LEU A 36 9.27 29.03 18.32
C LEU A 36 10.65 29.34 18.88
N ASN A 37 11.71 28.74 18.32
CA ASN A 37 13.09 29.01 18.76
C ASN A 37 13.56 30.42 18.44
N LEU A 38 12.97 31.10 17.43
CA LEU A 38 13.26 32.51 17.15
C LEU A 38 12.56 33.46 18.13
N ALA A 39 11.34 33.12 18.55
CA ALA A 39 10.51 34.00 19.37
C ALA A 39 10.69 33.76 20.88
N TRP A 40 10.99 32.53 21.30
CA TRP A 40 11.02 32.12 22.70
C TRP A 40 12.36 31.48 23.05
N HIS A 41 13.11 32.17 23.91
CA HIS A 41 14.40 31.71 24.44
C HIS A 41 14.24 31.41 25.94
N SER A 42 13.81 30.19 26.26
CA SER A 42 13.65 29.71 27.65
C SER A 42 14.20 28.30 27.77
N ASP A 43 14.63 27.92 28.97
CA ASP A 43 15.20 26.60 29.22
C ASP A 43 14.20 25.48 28.91
N GLU A 44 12.89 25.72 29.12
CA GLU A 44 11.82 24.78 28.82
C GLU A 44 11.67 24.45 27.33
N MET A 45 12.18 25.31 26.42
CA MET A 45 12.17 25.03 24.99
C MET A 45 12.96 23.77 24.63
N VAL A 46 13.87 23.31 25.50
CA VAL A 46 14.55 22.02 25.30
C VAL A 46 13.56 20.85 25.22
N PHE A 47 12.53 20.84 26.08
CA PHE A 47 11.55 19.76 26.13
C PHE A 47 10.59 19.82 24.95
N VAL A 48 10.18 21.03 24.56
CA VAL A 48 9.35 21.26 23.37
C VAL A 48 10.09 20.80 22.11
N ASN A 49 11.36 21.17 21.96
CA ASN A 49 12.19 20.74 20.85
C ASN A 49 12.33 19.21 20.79
N GLN A 50 12.58 18.56 21.93
CA GLN A 50 12.66 17.10 22.01
C GLN A 50 11.34 16.42 21.64
N ALA A 51 10.20 16.96 22.08
CA ALA A 51 8.89 16.41 21.73
C ALA A 51 8.62 16.54 20.22
N ILE A 52 8.92 17.69 19.62
CA ILE A 52 8.80 17.89 18.17
C ILE A 52 9.74 16.94 17.42
N ASP A 53 10.99 16.77 17.85
CA ASP A 53 11.93 15.85 17.21
C ASP A 53 11.41 14.41 17.21
N ARG A 54 10.80 13.94 18.33
CA ARG A 54 10.16 12.62 18.38
C ARG A 54 8.99 12.52 17.39
N LEU A 55 8.08 13.49 17.40
CA LEU A 55 6.93 13.51 16.49
C LEU A 55 7.37 13.50 15.02
N THR A 56 8.36 14.32 14.65
CA THR A 56 8.86 14.40 13.27
C THR A 56 9.46 13.07 12.81
N ASN A 57 10.13 12.33 13.70
CA ASN A 57 10.67 11.00 13.41
C ASN A 57 9.56 9.95 13.25
N GLU A 58 8.59 9.92 14.17
CA GLU A 58 7.45 9.00 14.10
C GLU A 58 6.62 9.22 12.83
N ILE A 59 6.37 10.47 12.44
CA ILE A 59 5.64 10.82 11.21
C ILE A 59 6.39 10.31 9.96
N ILE A 60 7.72 10.41 9.93
CA ILE A 60 8.52 9.88 8.82
C ILE A 60 8.38 8.37 8.73
N ILE A 61 8.46 7.66 9.86
CA ILE A 61 8.30 6.21 9.92
C ILE A 61 6.92 5.81 9.40
N LEU A 62 5.85 6.42 9.93
CA LEU A 62 4.48 6.14 9.49
C LEU A 62 4.28 6.42 8.00
N SER A 63 4.87 7.50 7.47
CA SER A 63 4.77 7.82 6.04
C SER A 63 5.38 6.72 5.16
N ARG A 64 6.50 6.12 5.59
CA ARG A 64 7.17 5.03 4.86
C ARG A 64 6.40 3.72 4.97
N GLU A 65 5.83 3.44 6.14
CA GLU A 65 4.98 2.26 6.35
C GLU A 65 3.74 2.29 5.46
N LEU A 66 3.10 3.45 5.31
CA LEU A 66 1.96 3.61 4.40
C LEU A 66 2.33 3.38 2.94
N GLU A 67 3.49 3.87 2.49
CA GLU A 67 3.98 3.60 1.12
C GLU A 67 4.27 2.11 0.90
N SER A 68 4.94 1.47 1.87
CA SER A 68 5.22 0.04 1.82
C SER A 68 3.92 -0.77 1.74
N LEU A 69 2.97 -0.47 2.62
CA LEU A 69 1.69 -1.16 2.66
C LEU A 69 0.89 -0.96 1.37
N GLY A 70 0.93 0.24 0.78
CA GLY A 70 0.33 0.50 -0.53
C GLY A 70 0.95 -0.37 -1.64
N SER A 71 2.28 -0.49 -1.66
CA SER A 71 2.99 -1.38 -2.59
C SER A 71 2.61 -2.86 -2.37
N ASP A 72 2.56 -3.30 -1.12
CA ASP A 72 2.24 -4.68 -0.76
C ASP A 72 0.82 -5.06 -1.18
N ILE A 73 -0.17 -4.17 -0.96
CA ILE A 73 -1.56 -4.37 -1.39
C ILE A 73 -1.65 -4.61 -2.90
N VAL A 74 -0.95 -3.80 -3.70
CA VAL A 74 -0.95 -3.96 -5.17
C VAL A 74 -0.24 -5.25 -5.57
N SER A 75 0.88 -5.56 -4.93
CA SER A 75 1.65 -6.78 -5.20
C SER A 75 0.80 -8.03 -4.97
N VAL A 76 0.20 -8.16 -3.79
CA VAL A 76 -0.65 -9.31 -3.41
C VAL A 76 -1.88 -9.38 -4.29
N ALA A 77 -2.51 -8.25 -4.62
CA ALA A 77 -3.67 -8.25 -5.51
C ALA A 77 -3.34 -8.80 -6.91
N ASN A 78 -2.18 -8.43 -7.45
CA ASN A 78 -1.71 -8.95 -8.74
C ASN A 78 -1.32 -10.43 -8.66
N GLU A 79 -0.72 -10.87 -7.55
CA GLU A 79 -0.40 -12.27 -7.32
C GLU A 79 -1.66 -13.15 -7.33
N ILE A 80 -2.66 -12.78 -6.53
CA ILE A 80 -3.94 -13.49 -6.49
C ILE A 80 -4.61 -13.50 -7.87
N HIS A 81 -4.59 -12.36 -8.59
CA HIS A 81 -5.19 -12.28 -9.91
C HIS A 81 -4.54 -13.27 -10.91
N ARG A 82 -3.21 -13.37 -10.90
CA ARG A 82 -2.47 -14.32 -11.75
C ARG A 82 -2.76 -15.78 -11.37
N GLU A 83 -2.81 -16.09 -10.08
CA GLU A 83 -3.17 -17.43 -9.60
C GLU A 83 -4.59 -17.82 -10.04
N GLU A 84 -5.55 -16.91 -9.93
CA GLU A 84 -6.93 -17.12 -10.36
C GLU A 84 -7.05 -17.29 -11.88
N GLU A 85 -6.27 -16.56 -12.67
CA GLU A 85 -6.21 -16.74 -14.12
C GLU A 85 -5.64 -18.10 -14.53
N ALA A 86 -4.54 -18.53 -13.91
CA ALA A 86 -3.94 -19.83 -14.15
C ALA A 86 -4.91 -20.96 -13.80
N ALA A 87 -5.60 -20.87 -12.66
CA ALA A 87 -6.61 -21.85 -12.26
C ALA A 87 -7.79 -21.91 -13.24
N ARG A 88 -8.28 -20.75 -13.71
CA ARG A 88 -9.35 -20.69 -14.73
C ARG A 88 -8.93 -21.31 -16.06
N GLN A 89 -7.72 -21.05 -16.52
CA GLN A 89 -7.19 -21.65 -17.76
C GLN A 89 -7.02 -23.16 -17.62
N ALA A 90 -6.50 -23.65 -16.50
CA ALA A 90 -6.36 -25.08 -16.24
C ALA A 90 -7.73 -25.79 -16.19
N ALA A 91 -8.72 -25.18 -15.53
CA ALA A 91 -10.08 -25.71 -15.49
C ALA A 91 -10.74 -25.74 -16.88
N ALA A 92 -10.55 -24.69 -17.69
CA ALA A 92 -11.06 -24.63 -19.05
C ALA A 92 -10.40 -25.69 -19.95
N ALA A 93 -9.08 -25.88 -19.85
CA ALA A 93 -8.35 -26.91 -20.59
C ALA A 93 -8.79 -28.32 -20.19
N ALA A 94 -8.98 -28.58 -18.89
CA ALA A 94 -9.48 -29.86 -18.39
C ALA A 94 -10.92 -30.13 -18.85
N ALA A 95 -11.78 -29.12 -18.86
CA ALA A 95 -13.15 -29.22 -19.38
C ALA A 95 -13.16 -29.50 -20.89
N ALA A 96 -12.32 -28.80 -21.66
CA ALA A 96 -12.16 -29.02 -23.10
C ALA A 96 -11.64 -30.44 -23.41
N ALA A 97 -10.64 -30.93 -22.66
CA ALA A 97 -10.12 -32.28 -22.81
C ALA A 97 -11.16 -33.36 -22.47
N ARG A 98 -11.96 -33.15 -21.42
CA ARG A 98 -13.09 -34.04 -21.09
C ARG A 98 -14.15 -34.03 -22.18
N ALA A 99 -14.52 -32.85 -22.69
CA ALA A 99 -15.50 -32.74 -23.77
C ALA A 99 -15.00 -33.44 -25.06
N ALA A 100 -13.73 -33.30 -25.41
CA ALA A 100 -13.11 -33.98 -26.55
C ALA A 100 -13.08 -35.51 -26.40
N PHE A 101 -12.88 -36.02 -25.18
CA PHE A 101 -12.94 -37.45 -24.88
C PHE A 101 -14.36 -38.03 -25.07
N TYR A 102 -15.40 -37.30 -24.65
CA TYR A 102 -16.79 -37.72 -24.79
C TYR A 102 -17.36 -37.60 -26.21
N TYR A 103 -16.78 -36.76 -27.08
CA TYR A 103 -17.27 -36.51 -28.45
C TYR A 103 -16.53 -37.32 -29.53
N ASN A 104 -15.79 -38.38 -29.19
CA ASN A 104 -15.17 -39.27 -30.17
C ASN A 104 -15.96 -40.60 -30.29
N PRO A 105 -16.93 -40.75 -31.20
CA PRO A 105 -17.80 -41.92 -31.24
C PRO A 105 -17.22 -43.13 -31.99
N ILE A 106 -15.99 -43.10 -32.50
CA ILE A 106 -15.47 -44.23 -33.29
C ILE A 106 -13.97 -44.46 -33.04
N ARG A 107 -13.66 -45.39 -32.14
CA ARG A 107 -12.55 -46.32 -32.35
C ARG A 107 -13.14 -47.72 -32.38
N LYS A 108 -13.31 -48.22 -33.61
CA LYS A 108 -13.59 -49.62 -33.93
C LYS A 108 -12.47 -50.52 -33.44
#